data_AF-A0A957KU33-F1
#
_entry.id   AF-A0A957KU33-F1
#
_cell.length_a   1.000
_cell.length_b   1.000
_cell.length_c   1.000
_cell.angle_alpha   90.00
_cell.angle_beta   90.00
_cell.angle_gamma   90.00
#
_symmetry.space_group_name_H-M   'P 1'
#
loop_
_entity.id
_entity.type
_entity.pdbx_description
1 polymer ?
#
loop_
_entity_poly.entity_id
_entity_poly.type
_entity_poly.pdbx_seq_one_letter_code
_entity_poly.pdbx_strand_id
1 'polypeptide(L)'
;MRSRMMSPARVLMILVAMVALSLLAACRPVDQPPAVPEPLDPAAEWQRIVDSGRLVVGTSADYPPFEYYTENFQIDGFDAALIRAMAEQLGLEVQFRDMAFDGLGESLALGEVDTVIAAVSQTPERARLIDFTNTYFVSSDGYLASATGSTLEVKTLDDLKGLRVGVQRGSIFEDQVEKNLVDTEFIPARNVILYDDLSGAVRDLDRGRVDVIVLDLPAAKRFAEAGEARIAGEGINKQRYGIAVPKGSSVLLDNLNSALTTLQGRGVVARLAEQYLGIAPEDLEPIPPDPVPPAPGNPPELENCANSMGWVADLSYDDQNMTAPPVMFPGQPFTKSWRIRNTGTCTWDSTYYLDFARGNAPGARMGGTPTNIRGSVAPGATYDMSVNLVAPLLPGVYQGFWEMHTGAGRAFGQ
;
A
#
# COMPACT_ATOMS: atom_id res chain seq x y z
N MET A 1 65.07 -20.44 -38.87
CA MET A 1 65.11 -19.41 -37.81
C MET A 1 64.60 -20.03 -36.52
N ARG A 2 65.41 -20.02 -35.45
CA ARG A 2 65.16 -20.75 -34.21
C ARG A 2 64.03 -20.10 -33.40
N SER A 3 62.97 -20.86 -33.13
CA SER A 3 61.96 -20.56 -32.12
C SER A 3 62.65 -20.34 -30.77
N ARG A 4 62.57 -19.12 -30.23
CA ARG A 4 63.02 -18.83 -28.86
C ARG A 4 61.93 -19.29 -27.91
N MET A 5 61.98 -20.57 -27.52
CA MET A 5 61.22 -21.05 -26.36
C MET A 5 61.60 -20.21 -25.14
N MET A 6 60.60 -19.54 -24.54
CA MET A 6 60.76 -18.86 -23.27
C MET A 6 61.18 -19.88 -22.21
N SER A 7 62.17 -19.52 -21.40
CA SER A 7 62.62 -20.42 -20.33
C SER A 7 61.48 -20.64 -19.32
N PRO A 8 61.40 -21.83 -18.69
CA PRO A 8 60.38 -22.12 -17.69
C PRO A 8 60.37 -21.11 -16.53
N ALA A 9 61.52 -20.50 -16.22
CA ALA A 9 61.63 -19.42 -15.24
C ALA A 9 60.92 -18.11 -15.67
N ARG A 10 60.88 -17.80 -16.97
CA ARG A 10 60.17 -16.61 -17.49
C ARG A 10 58.66 -16.83 -17.60
N VAL A 11 58.22 -18.05 -17.89
CA VAL A 11 56.79 -18.42 -17.85
C VAL A 11 56.27 -18.39 -16.41
N LEU A 12 57.08 -18.88 -15.45
CA LEU A 12 56.73 -18.85 -14.02
C LEU A 12 56.65 -17.41 -13.47
N MET A 13 57.55 -16.50 -13.85
CA MET A 13 57.48 -15.09 -13.44
C MET A 13 56.23 -14.37 -13.98
N ILE A 14 55.81 -14.66 -15.22
CA ILE A 14 54.62 -14.04 -15.83
C ILE A 14 53.32 -14.60 -15.20
N LEU A 15 53.28 -15.89 -14.85
CA LEU A 15 52.17 -16.47 -14.11
C LEU A 15 52.06 -15.94 -12.67
N VAL A 16 53.19 -15.74 -11.98
CA VAL A 16 53.21 -15.16 -10.62
C VAL A 16 52.77 -13.68 -10.65
N ALA A 17 53.13 -12.93 -11.71
CA ALA A 17 52.69 -11.55 -11.88
C ALA A 17 51.19 -11.41 -12.23
N MET A 18 50.62 -12.33 -13.02
CA MET A 18 49.17 -12.32 -13.30
C MET A 18 48.33 -12.79 -12.12
N VAL A 19 48.80 -13.77 -11.33
CA VAL A 19 48.11 -14.20 -10.10
C VAL A 19 48.17 -13.10 -9.02
N ALA A 20 49.27 -12.36 -8.94
CA ALA A 20 49.39 -11.21 -8.03
C ALA A 20 48.49 -10.02 -8.43
N LEU A 21 48.19 -9.83 -9.72
CA LEU A 21 47.31 -8.76 -10.19
C LEU A 21 45.81 -9.10 -10.00
N SER A 22 45.44 -10.39 -10.00
CA SER A 22 44.09 -10.86 -9.66
C SER A 22 43.79 -10.94 -8.15
N LEU A 23 44.81 -10.84 -7.29
CA LEU A 23 44.66 -10.87 -5.83
C LEU A 23 44.50 -9.48 -5.19
N LEU A 24 44.59 -8.40 -5.98
CA LEU A 24 44.43 -7.01 -5.49
C LEU A 24 42.99 -6.47 -5.63
N ALA A 25 42.06 -7.24 -6.23
CA ALA A 25 40.66 -6.85 -6.37
C ALA A 25 39.75 -7.34 -5.21
N ALA A 26 40.30 -8.08 -4.23
CA ALA A 26 39.51 -8.74 -3.18
C ALA A 26 39.83 -8.29 -1.74
N CYS A 27 40.53 -7.16 -1.56
CA CYS A 27 40.69 -6.53 -0.25
C CYS A 27 39.72 -5.36 -0.11
N ARG A 28 38.42 -5.66 0.02
CA ARG A 28 37.52 -4.74 0.73
C ARG A 28 37.69 -5.02 2.23
N PRO A 29 38.01 -4.02 3.07
CA PRO A 29 38.07 -4.20 4.51
C PRO A 29 36.71 -4.71 5.00
N VAL A 30 36.71 -5.81 5.77
CA VAL A 30 35.52 -6.41 6.39
C VAL A 30 34.85 -5.46 7.40
N ASP A 31 35.52 -4.35 7.76
CA ASP A 31 35.05 -3.33 8.71
C ASP A 31 34.52 -2.04 8.07
N GLN A 32 34.29 -1.97 6.75
CA GLN A 32 33.52 -0.85 6.21
C GLN A 32 32.03 -1.06 6.52
N PRO A 33 31.36 -0.14 7.23
CA PRO A 33 29.91 -0.11 7.28
C PRO A 33 29.38 -0.19 5.85
N PRO A 34 28.25 -0.88 5.59
CA PRO A 34 27.64 -0.87 4.27
C PRO A 34 27.57 0.58 3.78
N ALA A 35 28.07 0.82 2.57
CA ALA A 35 28.01 2.15 1.98
C ALA A 35 26.57 2.65 2.11
N VAL A 36 26.40 3.82 2.74
CA VAL A 36 25.10 4.49 2.76
C VAL A 36 24.66 4.58 1.30
N PRO A 37 23.49 4.02 0.92
CA PRO A 37 23.02 4.12 -0.46
C PRO A 37 23.09 5.59 -0.88
N GLU A 38 23.77 5.88 -1.99
CA GLU A 38 23.72 7.22 -2.53
C GLU A 38 22.25 7.59 -2.76
N PRO A 39 21.83 8.82 -2.42
CA PRO A 39 20.48 9.27 -2.74
C PRO A 39 20.21 9.05 -4.22
N LEU A 40 19.03 8.50 -4.54
CA LEU A 40 18.60 8.27 -5.92
C LEU A 40 18.68 9.59 -6.72
N ASP A 41 19.38 9.57 -7.85
CA ASP A 41 19.30 10.63 -8.87
C ASP A 41 18.22 10.23 -9.89
N PRO A 42 17.04 10.89 -9.89
CA PRO A 42 15.91 10.49 -10.74
C PRO A 42 16.20 10.64 -12.24
N ALA A 43 17.07 11.60 -12.61
CA ALA A 43 17.42 11.80 -14.01
C ALA A 43 18.37 10.70 -14.50
N ALA A 44 19.36 10.33 -13.69
CA ALA A 44 20.28 9.24 -14.01
C ALA A 44 19.57 7.88 -14.04
N GLU A 45 18.61 7.65 -13.13
CA GLU A 45 17.76 6.46 -13.13
C GLU A 45 16.98 6.33 -14.44
N TRP A 46 16.25 7.38 -14.83
CA TRP A 46 15.49 7.36 -16.08
C TRP A 46 16.40 7.16 -17.30
N GLN A 47 17.55 7.83 -17.34
CA GLN A 47 18.51 7.67 -18.43
C GLN A 47 19.02 6.22 -18.54
N ARG A 48 19.30 5.56 -17.40
CA ARG A 48 19.68 4.14 -17.37
C ARG A 48 18.59 3.26 -17.99
N ILE A 49 17.32 3.49 -17.64
CA ILE A 49 16.17 2.74 -18.17
C ILE A 49 16.09 2.93 -19.69
N VAL A 50 16.15 4.16 -20.18
CA VAL A 50 16.13 4.50 -21.61
C VAL A 50 17.32 3.89 -22.35
N ASP A 51 18.54 4.01 -21.83
CA ASP A 51 19.76 3.47 -22.46
C ASP A 51 19.71 1.94 -22.56
N SER A 52 19.09 1.28 -21.58
CA SER A 52 18.89 -0.17 -21.60
C SER A 52 17.79 -0.61 -22.57
N GLY A 53 16.85 0.30 -22.91
CA GLY A 53 15.65 0.02 -23.68
C GLY A 53 14.63 -0.85 -22.95
N ARG A 54 14.78 -1.06 -21.63
CA ARG A 54 14.00 -2.03 -20.85
C ARG A 54 13.52 -1.44 -19.53
N LEU A 55 12.28 -1.76 -19.16
CA LEU A 55 11.71 -1.52 -17.85
C LEU A 55 11.65 -2.84 -17.08
N VAL A 56 12.39 -2.96 -15.97
CA VAL A 56 12.39 -4.13 -15.11
C VAL A 56 11.23 -4.03 -14.12
N VAL A 57 10.29 -4.96 -14.19
CA VAL A 57 9.01 -4.90 -13.46
C VAL A 57 8.91 -6.06 -12.48
N GLY A 58 8.78 -5.78 -11.18
CA GLY A 58 8.42 -6.75 -10.16
C GLY A 58 6.93 -7.09 -10.21
N THR A 59 6.59 -8.38 -10.11
CA THR A 59 5.21 -8.87 -10.07
C THR A 59 5.11 -10.18 -9.29
N SER A 60 3.89 -10.63 -8.96
CA SER A 60 3.62 -11.92 -8.29
C SER A 60 2.69 -12.75 -9.17
N ALA A 61 3.23 -13.53 -10.11
CA ALA A 61 2.48 -14.16 -11.20
C ALA A 61 1.65 -15.39 -10.78
N ASP A 62 1.07 -15.34 -9.59
CA ASP A 62 0.18 -16.31 -8.97
C ASP A 62 -1.20 -15.70 -8.61
N TYR A 63 -1.51 -14.52 -9.18
CA TYR A 63 -2.66 -13.68 -8.80
C TYR A 63 -3.62 -13.39 -9.97
N PRO A 64 -4.27 -14.41 -10.57
CA PRO A 64 -5.25 -14.20 -11.63
C PRO A 64 -6.46 -13.40 -11.09
N PRO A 65 -7.02 -12.46 -11.87
CA PRO A 65 -6.75 -12.19 -13.28
C PRO A 65 -5.71 -11.08 -13.57
N PHE A 66 -5.02 -10.59 -12.54
CA PHE A 66 -4.10 -9.45 -12.65
C PHE A 66 -2.76 -9.86 -13.28
N GLU A 67 -2.18 -10.94 -12.76
CA GLU A 67 -0.95 -11.53 -13.28
C GLU A 67 -0.93 -13.04 -13.05
N TYR A 68 -0.59 -13.80 -14.09
CA TYR A 68 -0.50 -15.26 -14.04
C TYR A 68 0.35 -15.78 -15.19
N TYR A 69 0.84 -17.01 -15.06
CA TYR A 69 1.44 -17.72 -16.18
C TYR A 69 0.39 -18.30 -17.12
N THR A 70 0.50 -18.00 -18.41
CA THR A 70 -0.22 -18.69 -19.49
C THR A 70 0.31 -20.11 -19.69
N GLU A 71 -0.40 -20.92 -20.48
CA GLU A 71 0.02 -22.29 -20.84
C GLU A 71 1.42 -22.34 -21.50
N ASN A 72 1.84 -21.25 -22.16
CA ASN A 72 3.15 -21.12 -22.79
C ASN A 72 4.23 -20.53 -21.85
N PHE A 73 3.97 -20.51 -20.54
CA PHE A 73 4.85 -19.96 -19.51
C PHE A 73 5.24 -18.48 -19.74
N GLN A 74 4.34 -17.71 -20.36
CA GLN A 74 4.44 -16.24 -20.42
C GLN A 74 3.55 -15.62 -19.35
N ILE A 75 4.04 -14.59 -18.67
CA ILE A 75 3.23 -13.80 -17.72
C ILE A 75 2.19 -13.01 -18.52
N ASP A 76 0.92 -13.07 -18.13
CA ASP A 76 -0.17 -12.31 -18.71
C ASP A 76 -1.20 -11.95 -17.63
N GLY A 77 -2.17 -11.10 -17.97
CA GLY A 77 -3.17 -10.59 -17.04
C GLY A 77 -3.35 -9.09 -17.16
N PHE A 78 -4.32 -8.53 -16.43
CA PHE A 78 -4.65 -7.11 -16.50
C PHE A 78 -3.44 -6.20 -16.22
N ASP A 79 -2.71 -6.45 -15.14
CA ASP A 79 -1.56 -5.66 -14.73
C ASP A 79 -0.41 -5.84 -15.70
N ALA A 80 -0.12 -7.09 -16.09
CA ALA A 80 0.92 -7.41 -17.06
C ALA A 80 0.65 -6.76 -18.43
N ALA A 81 -0.60 -6.73 -18.88
CA ALA A 81 -0.99 -6.10 -20.14
C ALA A 81 -0.94 -4.57 -20.05
N LEU A 82 -1.36 -3.99 -18.93
CA LEU A 82 -1.31 -2.54 -18.71
C LEU A 82 0.12 -2.01 -18.73
N ILE A 83 1.03 -2.62 -17.98
CA ILE A 83 2.42 -2.15 -17.91
C ILE A 83 3.15 -2.33 -19.25
N ARG A 84 2.82 -3.38 -20.02
CA ARG A 84 3.31 -3.55 -21.40
C ARG A 84 2.85 -2.43 -22.32
N ALA A 85 1.56 -2.08 -22.29
CA ALA A 85 1.03 -0.98 -23.10
C ALA A 85 1.66 0.37 -22.71
N MET A 86 1.94 0.58 -21.42
CA MET A 86 2.63 1.76 -20.92
C MET A 86 4.09 1.80 -21.40
N ALA A 87 4.82 0.70 -21.28
CA ALA A 87 6.20 0.59 -21.74
C ALA A 87 6.30 0.79 -23.25
N GLU A 88 5.39 0.22 -24.05
CA GLU A 88 5.33 0.44 -25.50
C GLU A 88 5.14 1.93 -25.85
N GLN A 89 4.24 2.62 -25.15
CA GLN A 89 4.04 4.07 -25.31
C GLN A 89 5.28 4.89 -24.96
N LEU A 90 6.17 4.37 -24.11
CA LEU A 90 7.45 4.96 -23.72
C LEU A 90 8.63 4.48 -24.59
N GLY A 91 8.41 3.55 -25.53
CA GLY A 91 9.46 2.97 -26.36
C GLY A 91 10.37 1.98 -25.62
N LEU A 92 9.87 1.33 -24.57
CA LEU A 92 10.59 0.38 -23.72
C LEU A 92 10.03 -1.05 -23.85
N GLU A 93 10.87 -2.06 -23.64
CA GLU A 93 10.44 -3.44 -23.46
C GLU A 93 10.27 -3.78 -21.97
N VAL A 94 9.24 -4.56 -21.61
CA VAL A 94 9.05 -5.02 -20.23
C VAL A 94 9.88 -6.28 -19.95
N GLN A 95 10.64 -6.27 -18.85
CA GLN A 95 11.25 -7.45 -18.27
C GLN A 95 10.63 -7.75 -16.90
N PHE A 96 9.78 -8.76 -16.83
CA PHE A 96 9.21 -9.19 -15.56
C PHE A 96 10.23 -9.91 -14.67
N ARG A 97 10.13 -9.65 -13.37
CA ARG A 97 10.75 -10.37 -12.26
C ARG A 97 9.63 -10.85 -11.35
N ASP A 98 9.30 -12.13 -11.52
CA ASP A 98 8.31 -12.82 -10.70
C ASP A 98 8.93 -13.21 -9.35
N MET A 99 8.19 -12.94 -8.27
CA MET A 99 8.55 -13.28 -6.89
C MET A 99 7.30 -13.28 -6.00
N ALA A 100 7.43 -13.76 -4.76
CA ALA A 100 6.34 -13.67 -3.79
C ALA A 100 5.99 -12.19 -3.49
N PHE A 101 4.70 -11.92 -3.29
CA PHE A 101 4.17 -10.56 -3.12
C PHE A 101 4.87 -9.77 -2.00
N ASP A 102 5.20 -10.41 -0.88
CA ASP A 102 5.86 -9.79 0.27
C ASP A 102 7.30 -9.33 -0.03
N GLY A 103 7.96 -9.94 -1.01
CA GLY A 103 9.30 -9.55 -1.46
C GLY A 103 9.33 -8.34 -2.41
N LEU A 104 8.19 -7.95 -3.00
CA LEU A 104 8.14 -6.91 -4.02
C LEU A 104 8.66 -5.56 -3.50
N GLY A 105 8.23 -5.16 -2.31
CA GLY A 105 8.64 -3.89 -1.71
C GLY A 105 10.15 -3.81 -1.44
N GLU A 106 10.76 -4.91 -0.99
CA GLU A 106 12.19 -4.99 -0.76
C GLU A 106 12.98 -4.97 -2.08
N SER A 107 12.54 -5.73 -3.10
CA SER A 107 13.18 -5.73 -4.42
C SER A 107 13.21 -4.34 -5.05
N LEU A 108 12.13 -3.55 -4.85
CA LEU A 108 12.03 -2.17 -5.31
C LEU A 108 12.97 -1.25 -4.52
N ALA A 109 13.05 -1.42 -3.19
CA ALA A 109 13.95 -0.64 -2.34
C ALA A 109 15.44 -0.92 -2.61
N LEU A 110 15.78 -2.16 -3.00
CA LEU A 110 17.13 -2.57 -3.36
C LEU A 110 17.50 -2.21 -4.82
N GLY A 111 16.55 -1.72 -5.61
CA GLY A 111 16.76 -1.41 -7.04
C GLY A 111 16.95 -2.65 -7.92
N GLU A 112 16.45 -3.81 -7.49
CA GLU A 112 16.45 -5.04 -8.29
C GLU A 112 15.40 -5.00 -9.41
N VAL A 113 14.36 -4.20 -9.21
CA VAL A 113 13.32 -3.85 -10.19
C VAL A 113 13.17 -2.32 -10.23
N ASP A 114 12.78 -1.79 -11.40
CA ASP A 114 12.54 -0.36 -11.58
C ASP A 114 11.15 0.04 -11.05
N THR A 115 10.18 -0.87 -11.14
CA THR A 115 8.80 -0.63 -10.72
C THR A 115 8.09 -1.93 -10.34
N VAL A 116 6.99 -1.84 -9.60
CA VAL A 116 6.15 -2.98 -9.22
C VAL A 116 4.70 -2.74 -9.65
N ILE A 117 4.10 -3.75 -10.27
CA ILE A 117 2.66 -3.81 -10.59
C ILE A 117 2.17 -5.24 -10.31
N ALA A 118 1.21 -5.36 -9.38
CA ALA A 118 0.69 -6.62 -8.84
C ALA A 118 -0.54 -6.37 -7.94
N ALA A 119 -1.58 -5.70 -8.44
CA ALA A 119 -2.75 -5.24 -7.67
C ALA A 119 -2.38 -4.44 -6.40
N VAL A 120 -1.30 -3.65 -6.48
CA VAL A 120 -0.73 -3.01 -5.29
C VAL A 120 -1.63 -1.87 -4.82
N SER A 121 -2.31 -2.11 -3.70
CA SER A 121 -3.09 -1.09 -3.00
C SER A 121 -2.23 0.09 -2.53
N GLN A 122 -2.68 1.30 -2.87
CA GLN A 122 -2.15 2.56 -2.40
C GLN A 122 -2.58 2.78 -0.94
N THR A 123 -1.62 2.78 -0.02
CA THR A 123 -1.86 3.10 1.39
C THR A 123 -0.89 4.18 1.86
N PRO A 124 -1.27 5.01 2.85
CA PRO A 124 -0.35 5.94 3.48
C PRO A 124 0.92 5.25 4.00
N GLU A 125 0.80 4.02 4.50
CA GLU A 125 1.89 3.20 5.01
C GLU A 125 2.93 2.93 3.93
N ARG A 126 2.47 2.43 2.77
CA ARG A 126 3.34 2.15 1.62
C ARG A 126 3.90 3.44 1.03
N ALA A 127 3.09 4.49 0.93
CA ALA A 127 3.50 5.79 0.40
C ALA A 127 4.59 6.49 1.25
N ARG A 128 4.84 6.05 2.49
CA ARG A 128 6.01 6.51 3.27
C ARG A 128 7.33 5.94 2.75
N LEU A 129 7.31 4.76 2.12
CA LEU A 129 8.50 4.01 1.72
C LEU A 129 8.71 4.00 0.21
N ILE A 130 7.66 4.15 -0.57
CA ILE A 130 7.65 4.12 -2.04
C ILE A 130 6.76 5.25 -2.58
N ASP A 131 6.86 5.54 -3.87
CA ASP A 131 5.92 6.43 -4.57
C ASP A 131 5.00 5.60 -5.47
N PHE A 132 3.82 6.15 -5.75
CA PHE A 132 2.80 5.50 -6.59
C PHE A 132 2.42 6.40 -7.77
N THR A 133 2.13 5.78 -8.90
CA THR A 133 1.39 6.44 -9.99
C THR A 133 0.00 6.88 -9.54
N ASN A 134 -0.68 7.64 -10.38
CA ASN A 134 -2.13 7.83 -10.30
C ASN A 134 -2.83 6.46 -10.26
N THR A 135 -4.03 6.44 -9.66
CA THR A 135 -4.81 5.21 -9.56
C THR A 135 -5.13 4.68 -10.96
N TYR A 136 -4.81 3.41 -11.24
CA TYR A 136 -5.18 2.77 -12.52
C TYR A 136 -6.44 1.91 -12.41
N PHE A 137 -6.79 1.46 -11.21
CA PHE A 137 -7.97 0.64 -10.96
C PHE A 137 -8.49 0.83 -9.52
N VAL A 138 -9.82 0.85 -9.37
CA VAL A 138 -10.49 0.88 -8.07
C VAL A 138 -11.16 -0.48 -7.88
N SER A 139 -10.82 -1.13 -6.77
CA SER A 139 -11.30 -2.46 -6.44
C SER A 139 -11.96 -2.48 -5.06
N SER A 140 -12.41 -3.65 -4.65
CA SER A 140 -12.83 -3.93 -3.29
C SER A 140 -12.36 -5.32 -2.85
N ASP A 141 -12.53 -5.62 -1.57
CA ASP A 141 -12.30 -6.95 -1.03
C ASP A 141 -13.38 -7.96 -1.42
N GLY A 142 -12.98 -9.22 -1.45
CA GLY A 142 -13.82 -10.41 -1.57
C GLY A 142 -13.46 -11.41 -0.47
N TYR A 143 -14.46 -12.15 -0.01
CA TYR A 143 -14.34 -13.14 1.04
C TYR A 143 -14.71 -14.51 0.46
N LEU A 144 -13.76 -15.45 0.44
CA LEU A 144 -14.00 -16.80 -0.05
C LEU A 144 -14.29 -17.75 1.10
N ALA A 145 -15.33 -18.55 0.94
CA ALA A 145 -15.61 -19.71 1.79
C ALA A 145 -15.53 -21.00 0.96
N SER A 146 -15.47 -22.15 1.65
CA SER A 146 -15.46 -23.46 0.95
C SER A 146 -16.67 -23.58 0.03
N ALA A 147 -16.43 -24.05 -1.21
CA ALA A 147 -17.47 -24.29 -2.20
C ALA A 147 -18.48 -25.36 -1.73
N THR A 148 -18.05 -26.26 -0.84
CA THR A 148 -18.87 -27.38 -0.36
C THR A 148 -19.21 -27.22 1.12
N GLY A 149 -20.50 -27.22 1.44
CA GLY A 149 -20.98 -27.36 2.82
C GLY A 149 -20.83 -26.13 3.73
N SER A 150 -20.17 -25.05 3.28
CA SER A 150 -20.13 -23.79 4.03
C SER A 150 -21.38 -22.94 3.78
N THR A 151 -21.97 -22.41 4.85
CA THR A 151 -23.08 -21.43 4.83
C THR A 151 -22.66 -20.06 5.39
N LEU A 152 -21.36 -19.83 5.54
CA LEU A 152 -20.79 -18.55 6.01
C LEU A 152 -21.19 -17.39 5.09
N GLU A 153 -21.66 -16.29 5.66
CA GLU A 153 -21.91 -15.05 4.94
C GLU A 153 -21.16 -13.94 5.68
N VAL A 154 -20.40 -13.13 4.95
CA VAL A 154 -19.58 -12.04 5.49
C VAL A 154 -20.13 -10.72 4.98
N LYS A 155 -20.76 -9.96 5.87
CA LYS A 155 -21.33 -8.64 5.59
C LYS A 155 -20.58 -7.54 6.32
N THR A 156 -20.00 -7.88 7.47
CA THR A 156 -19.16 -6.99 8.27
C THR A 156 -17.95 -7.76 8.78
N LEU A 157 -16.96 -7.03 9.31
CA LEU A 157 -15.80 -7.63 9.97
C LEU A 157 -16.18 -8.46 11.20
N ASP A 158 -17.32 -8.18 11.85
CA ASP A 158 -17.80 -8.94 13.00
C ASP A 158 -18.13 -10.40 12.64
N ASP A 159 -18.52 -10.66 11.39
CA ASP A 159 -18.85 -12.01 10.91
C ASP A 159 -17.60 -12.92 10.85
N LEU A 160 -16.39 -12.34 10.96
CA LEU A 160 -15.13 -13.06 10.99
C LEU A 160 -14.75 -13.55 12.40
N LYS A 161 -15.54 -13.20 13.42
CA LYS A 161 -15.25 -13.52 14.82
C LYS A 161 -15.10 -15.03 15.04
N GLY A 162 -14.01 -15.41 15.67
CA GLY A 162 -13.67 -16.81 15.99
C GLY A 162 -13.28 -17.67 14.79
N LEU A 163 -13.33 -17.15 13.56
CA LEU A 163 -12.93 -17.88 12.35
C LEU A 163 -11.40 -17.92 12.20
N ARG A 164 -10.90 -18.89 11.44
CA ARG A 164 -9.55 -18.87 10.88
C ARG A 164 -9.60 -18.13 9.55
N VAL A 165 -8.83 -17.05 9.46
CA VAL A 165 -8.82 -16.14 8.32
C VAL A 165 -7.50 -16.30 7.57
N GLY A 166 -7.61 -16.63 6.28
CA GLY A 166 -6.49 -16.77 5.37
C GLY A 166 -6.25 -15.48 4.61
N VAL A 167 -5.00 -15.05 4.54
CA VAL A 167 -4.58 -13.85 3.80
C VAL A 167 -3.23 -14.10 3.14
N GLN A 168 -2.96 -13.41 2.03
CA GLN A 168 -1.63 -13.41 1.42
C GLN A 168 -0.67 -12.56 2.25
N ARG A 169 0.54 -13.06 2.48
CA ARG A 169 1.60 -12.33 3.19
C ARG A 169 1.97 -11.03 2.46
N GLY A 170 2.20 -9.97 3.22
CA GLY A 170 2.52 -8.62 2.74
C GLY A 170 1.34 -7.84 2.15
N SER A 171 0.17 -8.48 2.01
CA SER A 171 -1.04 -7.83 1.48
C SER A 171 -1.63 -6.84 2.49
N ILE A 172 -2.45 -5.91 2.00
CA ILE A 172 -3.18 -5.01 2.92
C ILE A 172 -4.24 -5.76 3.73
N PHE A 173 -4.62 -6.97 3.32
CA PHE A 173 -5.58 -7.81 4.05
C PHE A 173 -4.95 -8.40 5.31
N GLU A 174 -3.66 -8.73 5.29
CA GLU A 174 -2.90 -9.08 6.49
C GLU A 174 -2.95 -7.93 7.49
N ASP A 175 -2.52 -6.73 7.10
CA ASP A 175 -2.58 -5.52 7.93
C ASP A 175 -3.99 -5.26 8.49
N GLN A 176 -5.02 -5.41 7.66
CA GLN A 176 -6.41 -5.17 8.06
C GLN A 176 -6.90 -6.22 9.05
N VAL A 177 -6.61 -7.51 8.82
CA VAL A 177 -6.99 -8.59 9.73
C VAL A 177 -6.26 -8.45 11.06
N GLU A 178 -4.98 -8.13 11.05
CA GLU A 178 -4.21 -7.89 12.27
C GLU A 178 -4.77 -6.70 13.06
N LYS A 179 -4.85 -5.52 12.44
CA LYS A 179 -5.27 -4.29 13.13
C LYS A 179 -6.73 -4.30 13.57
N ASN A 180 -7.62 -4.89 12.76
CA ASN A 180 -9.06 -4.81 13.02
C ASN A 180 -9.61 -6.03 13.76
N LEU A 181 -8.95 -7.19 13.70
CA LEU A 181 -9.46 -8.43 14.31
C LEU A 181 -8.54 -8.99 15.40
N VAL A 182 -7.21 -8.90 15.25
CA VAL A 182 -6.27 -9.43 16.25
C VAL A 182 -6.04 -8.42 17.37
N ASP A 183 -5.66 -7.19 17.02
CA ASP A 183 -5.36 -6.11 18.00
C ASP A 183 -6.60 -5.69 18.80
N THR A 184 -7.80 -5.94 18.26
CA THR A 184 -9.09 -5.70 18.91
C THR A 184 -9.64 -6.93 19.65
N GLU A 185 -8.87 -8.02 19.71
CA GLU A 185 -9.21 -9.29 20.37
C GLU A 185 -10.47 -10.00 19.81
N PHE A 186 -10.88 -9.69 18.57
CA PHE A 186 -11.97 -10.38 17.87
C PHE A 186 -11.61 -11.80 17.45
N ILE A 187 -10.36 -12.02 17.03
CA ILE A 187 -9.78 -13.34 16.77
C ILE A 187 -8.39 -13.42 17.43
N PRO A 188 -7.95 -14.60 17.91
CA PRO A 188 -6.59 -14.75 18.38
C PRO A 188 -5.60 -14.74 17.20
N ALA A 189 -4.38 -14.22 17.38
CA ALA A 189 -3.36 -14.17 16.33
C ALA A 189 -3.14 -15.51 15.61
N ARG A 190 -3.23 -16.64 16.32
CA ARG A 190 -3.12 -18.01 15.75
C ARG A 190 -4.18 -18.36 14.70
N ASN A 191 -5.27 -17.58 14.62
CA ASN A 191 -6.33 -17.76 13.64
C ASN A 191 -6.05 -17.00 12.35
N VAL A 192 -5.00 -16.17 12.29
CA VAL A 192 -4.54 -15.56 11.04
C VAL A 192 -3.56 -16.53 10.39
N ILE A 193 -3.92 -17.03 9.21
CA ILE A 193 -3.09 -17.97 8.46
C ILE A 193 -2.54 -17.26 7.24
N LEU A 194 -1.21 -17.09 7.22
CA LEU A 194 -0.49 -16.38 6.18
C LEU A 194 -0.08 -17.37 5.08
N TYR A 195 -0.32 -17.00 3.84
CA TYR A 195 0.06 -17.76 2.66
C TYR A 195 0.98 -16.95 1.76
N ASP A 196 1.98 -17.60 1.19
CA ASP A 196 2.84 -16.98 0.19
C ASP A 196 2.14 -17.00 -1.19
N ASP A 197 1.31 -18.02 -1.45
CA ASP A 197 0.48 -18.17 -2.66
C ASP A 197 -1.01 -18.41 -2.35
N LEU A 198 -1.91 -17.80 -3.14
CA LEU A 198 -3.36 -17.94 -2.93
C LEU A 198 -3.89 -19.35 -3.21
N SER A 199 -3.23 -20.11 -4.09
CA SER A 199 -3.63 -21.49 -4.36
C SER A 199 -3.48 -22.36 -3.10
N GLY A 200 -2.47 -22.09 -2.26
CA GLY A 200 -2.29 -22.68 -0.94
C GLY A 200 -3.45 -22.37 -0.02
N ALA A 201 -3.88 -21.11 0.03
CA ALA A 201 -5.02 -20.68 0.83
C ALA A 201 -6.31 -21.41 0.42
N VAL A 202 -6.60 -21.49 -0.87
CA VAL A 202 -7.82 -22.15 -1.40
C VAL A 202 -7.81 -23.66 -1.14
N ARG A 203 -6.66 -24.34 -1.29
CA ARG A 203 -6.53 -25.76 -0.89
C ARG A 203 -6.80 -25.98 0.59
N ASP A 204 -6.40 -25.05 1.44
CA ASP A 204 -6.63 -25.12 2.88
C ASP A 204 -8.08 -24.82 3.24
N LEU A 205 -8.74 -23.96 2.46
CA LEU A 205 -10.16 -23.65 2.60
C LEU A 205 -11.02 -24.88 2.25
N ASP A 206 -10.71 -25.56 1.14
CA ASP A 206 -11.36 -26.81 0.75
C ASP A 206 -11.21 -27.91 1.83
N ARG A 207 -10.02 -28.03 2.42
CA ARG A 207 -9.72 -28.99 3.48
C ARG A 207 -10.26 -28.60 4.86
N GLY A 208 -10.92 -27.44 4.99
CA GLY A 208 -11.39 -26.92 6.27
C GLY A 208 -10.25 -26.60 7.25
N ARG A 209 -9.05 -26.26 6.76
CA ARG A 209 -7.91 -25.76 7.56
C ARG A 209 -7.96 -24.26 7.78
N VAL A 210 -8.65 -23.54 6.91
CA VAL A 210 -9.04 -22.14 7.08
C VAL A 210 -10.54 -22.03 6.82
N ASP A 211 -11.23 -21.08 7.44
CA ASP A 211 -12.68 -20.94 7.35
C ASP A 211 -13.10 -19.92 6.27
N VAL A 212 -12.25 -18.91 6.07
CA VAL A 212 -12.47 -17.83 5.10
C VAL A 212 -11.14 -17.29 4.59
N ILE A 213 -11.07 -16.90 3.32
CA ILE A 213 -9.91 -16.17 2.74
C ILE A 213 -10.36 -14.77 2.37
N VAL A 214 -9.55 -13.76 2.67
CA VAL A 214 -9.78 -12.37 2.23
C VAL A 214 -8.74 -12.02 1.16
N LEU A 215 -9.22 -11.50 0.04
CA LEU A 215 -8.41 -11.12 -1.13
C LEU A 215 -9.14 -10.08 -1.98
N ASP A 216 -8.53 -9.64 -3.08
CA ASP A 216 -9.16 -8.68 -4.01
C ASP A 216 -10.32 -9.33 -4.76
N LEU A 217 -11.43 -8.59 -4.92
CA LEU A 217 -12.68 -9.13 -5.47
C LEU A 217 -12.54 -9.77 -6.87
N PRO A 218 -11.81 -9.17 -7.85
CA PRO A 218 -11.62 -9.83 -9.13
C PRO A 218 -10.92 -11.18 -8.99
N ALA A 219 -9.92 -11.31 -8.12
CA ALA A 219 -9.26 -12.58 -7.84
C ALA A 219 -10.18 -13.58 -7.12
N ALA A 220 -10.99 -13.11 -6.17
CA ALA A 220 -12.01 -13.93 -5.52
C ALA A 220 -13.02 -14.50 -6.54
N LYS A 221 -13.49 -13.68 -7.48
CA LYS A 221 -14.40 -14.10 -8.55
C LYS A 221 -13.78 -15.19 -9.43
N ARG A 222 -12.47 -15.13 -9.72
CA ARG A 222 -11.79 -16.19 -10.50
C ARG A 222 -11.83 -17.55 -9.82
N PHE A 223 -11.55 -17.63 -8.53
CA PHE A 223 -11.67 -18.89 -7.78
C PHE A 223 -13.11 -19.40 -7.70
N ALA A 224 -14.08 -18.48 -7.60
CA ALA A 224 -15.49 -18.85 -7.59
C ALA A 224 -15.98 -19.37 -8.96
N GLU A 225 -15.59 -18.72 -10.06
CA GLU A 225 -15.89 -19.15 -11.43
C GLU A 225 -15.26 -20.51 -11.76
N ALA A 226 -14.08 -20.80 -11.23
CA ALA A 226 -13.42 -22.10 -11.34
C ALA A 226 -14.09 -23.19 -10.49
N GLY A 227 -15.01 -22.83 -9.59
CA GLY A 227 -15.68 -23.76 -8.67
C GLY A 227 -14.80 -24.24 -7.51
N GLU A 228 -13.65 -23.59 -7.28
CA GLU A 228 -12.70 -23.94 -6.23
C GLU A 228 -13.10 -23.36 -4.86
N ALA A 229 -13.86 -22.26 -4.87
CA ALA A 229 -14.40 -21.62 -3.70
C ALA A 229 -15.78 -21.00 -4.01
N ARG A 230 -16.42 -20.41 -3.01
CA ARG A 230 -17.58 -19.53 -3.21
C ARG A 230 -17.32 -18.16 -2.60
N ILE A 231 -17.92 -17.13 -3.17
CA ILE A 231 -17.95 -15.81 -2.55
C ILE A 231 -18.94 -15.85 -1.39
N ALA A 232 -18.45 -15.55 -0.18
CA ALA A 232 -19.23 -15.41 1.04
C ALA A 232 -19.52 -13.95 1.40
N GLY A 233 -18.80 -13.01 0.80
CA GLY A 233 -18.95 -11.56 1.00
C GLY A 233 -18.08 -10.78 0.04
N GLU A 234 -18.40 -9.52 -0.19
CA GLU A 234 -17.64 -8.61 -1.05
C GLU A 234 -17.93 -7.14 -0.69
N GLY A 235 -17.02 -6.24 -1.05
CA GLY A 235 -17.31 -4.80 -1.05
C GLY A 235 -17.30 -4.11 0.32
N ILE A 236 -16.70 -4.73 1.34
CA ILE A 236 -16.59 -4.14 2.69
C ILE A 236 -15.56 -3.01 2.68
N ASN A 237 -14.44 -3.20 1.98
CA ASN A 237 -13.37 -2.22 1.88
C ASN A 237 -13.06 -1.90 0.41
N LYS A 238 -13.03 -0.60 0.08
CA LYS A 238 -12.55 -0.14 -1.23
C LYS A 238 -11.04 0.02 -1.24
N GLN A 239 -10.45 -0.24 -2.38
CA GLN A 239 -9.01 -0.17 -2.61
C GLN A 239 -8.73 0.61 -3.89
N ARG A 240 -7.57 1.26 -3.93
CA ARG A 240 -7.07 1.95 -5.12
C ARG A 240 -5.73 1.34 -5.47
N TYR A 241 -5.56 0.89 -6.71
CA TYR A 241 -4.31 0.32 -7.16
C TYR A 241 -3.46 1.34 -7.89
N GLY A 242 -2.15 1.31 -7.59
CA GLY A 242 -1.14 2.13 -8.23
C GLY A 242 0.08 1.30 -8.57
N ILE A 243 0.83 1.76 -9.56
CA ILE A 243 2.13 1.20 -9.89
C ILE A 243 3.15 1.83 -8.94
N ALA A 244 3.92 0.99 -8.24
CA ALA A 244 4.89 1.43 -7.25
C ALA A 244 6.26 1.68 -7.90
N VAL A 245 6.94 2.76 -7.51
CA VAL A 245 8.31 3.10 -7.89
C VAL A 245 9.14 3.43 -6.65
N PRO A 246 10.48 3.38 -6.70
CA PRO A 246 11.31 3.73 -5.56
C PRO A 246 11.02 5.17 -5.10
N LYS A 247 11.15 5.42 -3.79
CA LYS A 247 10.91 6.75 -3.24
C LYS A 247 11.82 7.79 -3.88
N GLY A 248 11.23 8.88 -4.39
CA GLY A 248 11.96 9.97 -5.02
C GLY A 248 12.20 9.80 -6.52
N SER A 249 11.73 8.72 -7.16
CA SER A 249 11.87 8.42 -8.60
C SER A 249 10.98 9.31 -9.49
N SER A 250 11.05 10.63 -9.29
CA SER A 250 10.10 11.60 -9.86
C SER A 250 10.03 11.53 -11.39
N VAL A 251 11.16 11.37 -12.07
CA VAL A 251 11.20 11.32 -13.54
C VAL A 251 10.56 10.04 -14.06
N LEU A 252 10.84 8.87 -13.46
CA LEU A 252 10.18 7.62 -13.82
C LEU A 252 8.68 7.71 -13.55
N LEU A 253 8.30 8.22 -12.38
CA LEU A 253 6.92 8.40 -11.98
C LEU A 253 6.13 9.27 -12.95
N ASP A 254 6.68 10.41 -13.36
CA ASP A 254 6.05 11.34 -14.30
C ASP A 254 5.86 10.70 -15.69
N ASN A 255 6.84 9.91 -16.16
CA ASN A 255 6.71 9.18 -17.42
C ASN A 255 5.62 8.10 -17.35
N LEU A 256 5.57 7.32 -16.25
CA LEU A 256 4.52 6.33 -16.04
C LEU A 256 3.14 6.99 -15.93
N ASN A 257 2.99 8.09 -15.20
CA ASN A 257 1.74 8.84 -15.08
C ASN A 257 1.28 9.42 -16.43
N SER A 258 2.21 9.92 -17.24
CA SER A 258 1.92 10.42 -18.58
C SER A 258 1.43 9.31 -19.51
N ALA A 259 2.10 8.15 -19.49
CA ALA A 259 1.67 6.97 -20.24
C ALA A 259 0.29 6.48 -19.77
N LEU A 260 0.08 6.32 -18.47
CA LEU A 260 -1.19 5.89 -17.88
C LEU A 260 -2.34 6.83 -18.27
N THR A 261 -2.16 8.14 -18.10
CA THR A 261 -3.16 9.16 -18.46
C THR A 261 -3.50 9.09 -19.96
N THR A 262 -2.49 8.92 -20.82
CA THR A 262 -2.68 8.78 -22.27
C THR A 262 -3.49 7.53 -22.60
N LEU A 263 -3.19 6.39 -21.97
CA LEU A 263 -3.89 5.12 -22.19
C LEU A 263 -5.33 5.16 -21.64
N GLN A 264 -5.56 5.80 -20.50
CA GLN A 264 -6.90 6.06 -19.95
C GLN A 264 -7.72 6.92 -20.92
N GLY A 265 -7.17 8.03 -21.41
CA GLY A 265 -7.84 8.91 -22.39
C GLY A 265 -8.16 8.22 -23.73
N ARG A 266 -7.38 7.19 -24.12
CA ARG A 266 -7.64 6.34 -25.31
C ARG A 266 -8.56 5.14 -25.02
N GLY A 267 -9.06 5.01 -23.79
CA GLY A 267 -9.89 3.88 -23.36
C GLY A 267 -9.17 2.53 -23.35
N VAL A 268 -7.83 2.50 -23.38
CA VAL A 268 -7.04 1.25 -23.37
C VAL A 268 -7.23 0.54 -22.04
N VAL A 269 -7.13 1.25 -20.92
CA VAL A 269 -7.34 0.68 -19.57
C VAL A 269 -8.71 0.04 -19.44
N ALA A 270 -9.76 0.70 -19.96
CA ALA A 270 -11.12 0.18 -19.92
C ALA A 270 -11.27 -1.12 -20.75
N ARG A 271 -10.67 -1.17 -21.94
CA ARG A 271 -10.68 -2.40 -22.76
C ARG A 271 -9.89 -3.55 -22.11
N LEU A 272 -8.78 -3.24 -21.46
CA LEU A 272 -8.02 -4.25 -20.71
C LEU A 272 -8.83 -4.76 -19.51
N ALA A 273 -9.54 -3.88 -18.79
CA ALA A 273 -10.39 -4.29 -17.68
C ALA A 273 -11.57 -5.16 -18.15
N GLU A 274 -12.19 -4.81 -19.28
CA GLU A 274 -13.22 -5.64 -19.90
C GLU A 274 -12.66 -7.02 -20.30
N GLN A 275 -11.51 -7.05 -20.97
CA GLN A 275 -10.88 -8.28 -21.44
C GLN A 275 -10.45 -9.22 -20.32
N TYR A 276 -9.80 -8.69 -19.28
CA TYR A 276 -9.15 -9.51 -18.24
C TYR A 276 -10.00 -9.64 -16.97
N LEU A 277 -10.74 -8.60 -16.59
CA LEU A 277 -11.53 -8.57 -15.36
C LEU A 277 -13.02 -8.82 -15.61
N GLY A 278 -13.47 -8.83 -16.86
CA GLY A 278 -14.89 -8.97 -17.22
C GLY A 278 -15.75 -7.77 -16.80
N ILE A 279 -15.14 -6.59 -16.64
CA ILE A 279 -15.84 -5.37 -16.20
C ILE A 279 -16.03 -4.46 -17.41
N ALA A 280 -17.29 -4.20 -17.78
CA ALA A 280 -17.60 -3.30 -18.88
C ALA A 280 -17.14 -1.86 -18.55
N PRO A 281 -16.76 -1.03 -19.55
CA PRO A 281 -16.31 0.34 -19.31
C PRO A 281 -17.26 1.19 -18.46
N GLU A 282 -18.57 1.00 -18.60
CA GLU A 282 -19.61 1.68 -17.83
C GLU A 282 -19.71 1.23 -16.36
N ASP A 283 -19.22 0.02 -16.05
CA ASP A 283 -19.26 -0.59 -14.71
C ASP A 283 -17.96 -0.35 -13.94
N LEU A 284 -16.96 0.26 -14.57
CA LEU A 284 -15.74 0.66 -13.89
C LEU A 284 -16.04 1.72 -12.84
N GLU A 285 -15.67 1.41 -11.60
CA GLU A 285 -15.68 2.38 -10.51
C GLU A 285 -14.88 3.63 -10.93
N PRO A 286 -15.48 4.82 -10.87
CA PRO A 286 -14.81 6.04 -11.25
C PRO A 286 -13.52 6.19 -10.45
N ILE A 287 -12.41 6.44 -11.14
CA ILE A 287 -11.17 6.81 -10.47
C ILE A 287 -11.45 8.15 -9.77
N PRO A 288 -11.47 8.18 -8.42
CA PRO A 288 -11.65 9.43 -7.71
C PRO A 288 -10.52 10.37 -8.13
N PRO A 289 -10.79 11.69 -8.24
CA PRO A 289 -9.73 12.62 -8.58
C PRO A 289 -8.58 12.41 -7.60
N ASP A 290 -7.36 12.31 -8.15
CA ASP A 290 -6.17 12.22 -7.31
C ASP A 290 -6.22 13.38 -6.30
N PRO A 291 -5.83 13.15 -5.03
CA PRO A 291 -5.72 14.25 -4.09
C PRO A 291 -4.93 15.37 -4.76
N VAL A 292 -5.60 16.52 -4.96
CA VAL A 292 -5.00 17.68 -5.62
C VAL A 292 -3.66 17.93 -4.93
N PRO A 293 -2.52 17.89 -5.65
CA PRO A 293 -1.26 18.24 -5.07
C PRO A 293 -1.44 19.63 -4.44
N PRO A 294 -1.04 19.85 -3.17
CA PRO A 294 -1.09 21.19 -2.61
C PRO A 294 -0.43 22.14 -3.62
N ALA A 295 -1.10 23.27 -3.91
CA ALA A 295 -0.56 24.34 -4.75
C ALA A 295 0.92 24.55 -4.40
N PRO A 296 1.83 24.84 -5.35
CA PRO A 296 3.28 24.78 -5.16
C PRO A 296 3.71 25.59 -3.94
N GLY A 297 3.66 24.92 -2.79
CA GLY A 297 4.30 25.25 -1.56
C GLY A 297 5.68 24.65 -1.69
N ASN A 298 6.66 25.40 -1.22
CA ASN A 298 8.06 25.02 -1.24
C ASN A 298 8.27 23.53 -0.92
N PRO A 299 9.33 22.91 -1.47
CA PRO A 299 9.68 21.51 -1.20
C PRO A 299 9.55 21.22 0.29
N PRO A 300 9.15 19.99 0.68
CA PRO A 300 8.96 19.66 2.08
C PRO A 300 10.24 20.04 2.82
N GLU A 301 10.15 21.12 3.61
CA GLU A 301 11.17 21.38 4.60
C GLU A 301 11.25 20.09 5.39
N LEU A 302 12.47 19.56 5.51
CA LEU A 302 12.78 18.64 6.58
C LEU A 302 12.34 19.36 7.85
N GLU A 303 11.12 19.06 8.32
CA GLU A 303 10.67 19.53 9.61
C GLU A 303 11.70 18.96 10.57
N ASN A 304 12.64 19.80 11.03
CA ASN A 304 13.69 19.45 11.99
C ASN A 304 13.12 19.10 13.37
N CYS A 305 11.82 18.84 13.43
CA CYS A 305 11.01 18.66 14.59
C CYS A 305 9.99 17.56 14.32
N ALA A 306 9.57 16.87 15.38
CA ALA A 306 8.60 15.79 15.33
C ALA A 306 7.24 16.33 15.76
N ASN A 307 6.20 16.06 14.96
CA ASN A 307 4.83 16.34 15.32
C ASN A 307 4.26 15.19 16.16
N SER A 308 3.69 15.50 17.33
CA SER A 308 3.05 14.52 18.20
C SER A 308 2.06 15.22 19.12
N MET A 309 0.87 14.64 19.25
CA MET A 309 -0.20 15.10 20.15
C MET A 309 -0.45 14.03 21.21
N GLY A 310 -0.65 14.47 22.45
CA GLY A 310 -1.20 13.64 23.51
C GLY A 310 -2.58 14.13 23.94
N TRP A 311 -3.52 13.21 24.12
CA TRP A 311 -4.79 13.51 24.79
C TRP A 311 -4.55 13.86 26.27
N VAL A 312 -5.29 14.85 26.79
CA VAL A 312 -5.21 15.25 28.21
C VAL A 312 -6.54 15.03 28.92
N ALA A 313 -7.64 15.50 28.35
CA ALA A 313 -8.96 15.35 28.94
C ALA A 313 -10.08 15.63 27.93
N ASP A 314 -11.23 15.01 28.12
CA ASP A 314 -12.49 15.48 27.56
C ASP A 314 -13.00 16.70 28.34
N LEU A 315 -13.30 17.79 27.63
CA LEU A 315 -13.85 19.02 28.22
C LEU A 315 -15.37 19.07 28.11
N SER A 316 -15.94 18.32 27.16
CA SER A 316 -17.38 18.11 27.02
C SER A 316 -17.66 16.67 26.60
N TYR A 317 -18.85 16.17 26.94
CA TYR A 317 -19.32 14.83 26.56
C TYR A 317 -18.30 13.73 26.87
N ASP A 318 -17.71 13.77 28.07
CA ASP A 318 -16.81 12.73 28.58
C ASP A 318 -17.51 11.38 28.52
N ASP A 319 -16.92 10.45 27.77
CA ASP A 319 -17.43 9.10 27.56
C ASP A 319 -16.78 8.08 28.49
N GLN A 320 -15.99 8.54 29.47
CA GLN A 320 -15.20 7.75 30.40
C GLN A 320 -14.35 6.70 29.68
N ASN A 321 -13.59 7.16 28.69
CA ASN A 321 -12.78 6.30 27.84
C ASN A 321 -13.64 5.18 27.24
N MET A 322 -14.75 5.59 26.62
CA MET A 322 -15.75 4.75 25.96
C MET A 322 -16.60 3.83 26.85
N THR A 323 -16.46 3.88 28.18
CA THR A 323 -17.24 3.00 29.07
C THR A 323 -18.63 3.55 29.39
N ALA A 324 -18.88 4.83 29.12
CA ALA A 324 -20.15 5.51 29.40
C ALA A 324 -20.49 6.56 28.31
N PRO A 325 -20.81 6.14 27.07
CA PRO A 325 -21.09 7.08 25.99
C PRO A 325 -22.32 7.96 26.31
N PRO A 326 -22.23 9.29 26.12
CA PRO A 326 -23.36 10.19 26.34
C PRO A 326 -24.57 9.87 25.45
N VAL A 327 -25.76 9.91 26.06
CA VAL A 327 -27.02 9.69 25.33
C VAL A 327 -27.47 11.00 24.69
N MET A 328 -27.76 10.96 23.39
CA MET A 328 -28.21 12.11 22.60
C MET A 328 -29.47 11.77 21.79
N PHE A 329 -30.29 12.78 21.50
CA PHE A 329 -31.42 12.61 20.59
C PHE A 329 -30.93 12.56 19.13
N PRO A 330 -31.58 11.76 18.25
CA PRO A 330 -31.27 11.77 16.83
C PRO A 330 -31.33 13.18 16.22
N GLY A 331 -30.29 13.57 15.48
CA GLY A 331 -30.18 14.90 14.87
C GLY A 331 -29.83 16.04 15.83
N GLN A 332 -29.58 15.75 17.11
CA GLN A 332 -29.20 16.77 18.09
C GLN A 332 -27.81 17.35 17.79
N PRO A 333 -27.67 18.68 17.61
CA PRO A 333 -26.36 19.31 17.50
C PRO A 333 -25.66 19.34 18.86
N PHE A 334 -24.35 19.13 18.86
CA PHE A 334 -23.52 19.20 20.05
C PHE A 334 -22.09 19.63 19.71
N THR A 335 -21.37 20.18 20.68
CA THR A 335 -19.96 20.57 20.52
C THR A 335 -19.11 19.67 21.40
N LYS A 336 -18.26 18.85 20.77
CA LYS A 336 -17.30 18.01 21.46
C LYS A 336 -15.98 18.75 21.59
N SER A 337 -15.47 18.83 22.82
CA SER A 337 -14.27 19.58 23.15
C SER A 337 -13.27 18.70 23.90
N TRP A 338 -12.01 18.79 23.50
CA TRP A 338 -10.89 18.07 24.10
C TRP A 338 -9.80 19.04 24.50
N ARG A 339 -9.12 18.75 25.61
CA ARG A 339 -7.80 19.30 25.89
C ARG A 339 -6.76 18.34 25.36
N ILE A 340 -5.90 18.85 24.49
CA ILE A 340 -4.76 18.13 23.91
C ILE A 340 -3.47 18.81 24.36
N ARG A 341 -2.36 18.08 24.32
CA ARG A 341 -1.01 18.59 24.58
C ARG A 341 -0.13 18.36 23.36
N ASN A 342 0.66 19.37 23.01
CA ASN A 342 1.75 19.19 22.08
C ASN A 342 2.88 18.39 22.75
N THR A 343 2.98 17.11 22.42
CA THR A 343 4.03 16.20 22.90
C THR A 343 5.18 16.07 21.91
N GLY A 344 5.11 16.77 20.79
CA GLY A 344 6.14 16.86 19.78
C GLY A 344 7.19 17.93 20.09
N THR A 345 8.03 18.19 19.10
CA THR A 345 9.05 19.25 19.14
C THR A 345 8.75 20.39 18.17
N CYS A 346 7.74 20.27 17.29
CA CYS A 346 7.26 21.34 16.43
C CYS A 346 6.26 22.23 17.18
N THR A 347 6.30 23.55 16.99
CA THR A 347 5.21 24.43 17.40
C THR A 347 4.08 24.32 16.37
N TRP A 348 2.87 23.97 16.81
CA TRP A 348 1.71 23.98 15.93
C TRP A 348 1.26 25.42 15.71
N ASP A 349 0.95 25.79 14.48
CA ASP A 349 0.35 27.08 14.13
C ASP A 349 -1.05 26.91 13.53
N SER A 350 -1.62 27.98 12.98
CA SER A 350 -2.97 27.94 12.41
C SER A 350 -3.13 27.07 11.16
N THR A 351 -2.04 26.57 10.58
CA THR A 351 -2.10 25.61 9.47
C THR A 351 -2.43 24.20 9.95
N TYR A 352 -2.20 23.90 11.23
CA TYR A 352 -2.52 22.62 11.84
C TYR A 352 -4.01 22.53 12.13
N TYR A 353 -4.59 21.34 11.98
CA TYR A 353 -6.02 21.12 12.18
C TYR A 353 -6.33 19.72 12.71
N LEU A 354 -7.43 19.59 13.45
CA LEU A 354 -8.00 18.30 13.84
C LEU A 354 -9.00 17.85 12.76
N ASP A 355 -8.92 16.60 12.31
CA ASP A 355 -9.91 16.00 11.40
C ASP A 355 -10.34 14.61 11.87
N PHE A 356 -11.46 14.16 11.32
CA PHE A 356 -12.00 12.84 11.55
C PHE A 356 -11.13 11.79 10.86
N ALA A 357 -10.58 10.86 11.64
CA ALA A 357 -9.74 9.78 11.15
C ALA A 357 -10.58 8.57 10.71
N ARG A 358 -11.40 8.04 11.63
CA ARG A 358 -12.23 6.84 11.42
C ARG A 358 -13.32 6.71 12.47
N GLY A 359 -14.23 5.76 12.28
CA GLY A 359 -15.24 5.44 13.29
C GLY A 359 -15.88 4.07 13.09
N ASN A 360 -16.68 3.65 14.06
CA ASN A 360 -17.28 2.31 14.10
C ASN A 360 -18.48 2.11 13.14
N ALA A 361 -18.95 3.17 12.49
CA ALA A 361 -20.09 3.13 11.58
C ALA A 361 -20.03 4.27 10.54
N PRO A 362 -20.71 4.14 9.38
CA PRO A 362 -20.72 5.18 8.33
C PRO A 362 -21.17 6.58 8.80
N GLY A 363 -21.95 6.67 9.89
CA GLY A 363 -22.40 7.94 10.49
C GLY A 363 -21.49 8.51 11.58
N ALA A 364 -20.37 7.84 11.92
CA ALA A 364 -19.54 8.19 13.07
C ALA A 364 -18.80 9.53 12.97
N ARG A 365 -18.67 10.10 11.76
CA ARG A 365 -18.15 11.46 11.55
C ARG A 365 -19.09 12.53 12.12
N MET A 366 -20.38 12.22 12.25
CA MET A 366 -21.39 13.12 12.84
C MET A 366 -21.41 14.52 12.19
N GLY A 367 -21.13 14.58 10.89
CA GLY A 367 -21.07 15.84 10.11
C GLY A 367 -19.90 16.75 10.44
N GLY A 368 -18.95 16.32 11.28
CA GLY A 368 -17.83 17.16 11.69
C GLY A 368 -16.84 17.45 10.56
N THR A 369 -16.32 18.67 10.56
CA THR A 369 -15.38 19.20 9.58
C THR A 369 -14.02 19.45 10.22
N PRO A 370 -12.93 19.50 9.42
CA PRO A 370 -11.62 19.90 9.90
C PRO A 370 -11.68 21.19 10.73
N THR A 371 -11.00 21.22 11.87
CA THR A 371 -10.96 22.37 12.78
C THR A 371 -9.52 22.82 13.02
N ASN A 372 -9.16 23.98 12.51
CA ASN A 372 -7.82 24.55 12.66
C ASN A 372 -7.52 25.00 14.10
N ILE A 373 -6.24 24.87 14.47
CA ILE A 373 -5.66 25.58 15.60
C ILE A 373 -5.82 27.09 15.38
N ARG A 374 -6.07 27.83 16.46
CA ARG A 374 -6.09 29.29 16.45
C ARG A 374 -4.85 29.78 17.19
N GLY A 375 -3.98 30.52 16.51
CA GLY A 375 -2.71 30.98 17.06
C GLY A 375 -1.63 29.90 16.98
N SER A 376 -0.88 29.71 18.07
CA SER A 376 0.24 28.76 18.12
C SER A 376 0.28 27.96 19.42
N VAL A 377 0.67 26.69 19.35
CA VAL A 377 0.81 25.76 20.47
C VAL A 377 2.24 25.23 20.52
N ALA A 378 3.06 25.79 21.41
CA ALA A 378 4.46 25.38 21.58
C ALA A 378 4.57 23.95 22.14
N PRO A 379 5.70 23.25 21.93
CA PRO A 379 6.01 21.99 22.60
C PRO A 379 5.75 22.02 24.11
N GLY A 380 5.05 21.01 24.62
CA GLY A 380 4.63 20.89 26.01
C GLY A 380 3.37 21.69 26.39
N ALA A 381 2.93 22.64 25.57
CA ALA A 381 1.73 23.42 25.84
C ALA A 381 0.45 22.61 25.58
N THR A 382 -0.62 22.96 26.29
CA THR A 382 -1.96 22.39 26.08
C THR A 382 -2.82 23.33 25.24
N TYR A 383 -3.75 22.76 24.48
CA TYR A 383 -4.71 23.49 23.66
C TYR A 383 -6.09 22.83 23.74
N ASP A 384 -7.14 23.65 23.74
CA ASP A 384 -8.52 23.18 23.80
C ASP A 384 -9.13 23.22 22.40
N MET A 385 -9.35 22.03 21.82
CA MET A 385 -9.97 21.86 20.51
C MET A 385 -11.47 21.65 20.67
N SER A 386 -12.28 22.22 19.78
CA SER A 386 -13.74 22.02 19.79
C SER A 386 -14.27 21.78 18.39
N VAL A 387 -15.03 20.71 18.20
CA VAL A 387 -15.67 20.36 16.93
C VAL A 387 -17.19 20.38 17.10
N ASN A 388 -17.88 20.99 16.15
CA ASN A 388 -19.33 20.97 16.09
C ASN A 388 -19.81 19.74 15.35
N LEU A 389 -20.70 18.98 15.98
CA LEU A 389 -21.18 17.67 15.53
C LEU A 389 -22.71 17.63 15.59
N VAL A 390 -23.30 16.67 14.87
CA VAL A 390 -24.73 16.38 14.88
C VAL A 390 -24.93 14.88 15.08
N ALA A 391 -25.65 14.50 16.13
CA ALA A 391 -25.94 13.10 16.42
C ALA A 391 -26.64 12.43 15.23
N PRO A 392 -26.24 11.19 14.83
CA PRO A 392 -26.86 10.50 13.71
C PRO A 392 -28.37 10.30 13.87
N LEU A 393 -29.09 10.28 12.75
CA LEU A 393 -30.56 10.10 12.74
C LEU A 393 -30.99 8.66 13.08
N LEU A 394 -30.12 7.68 12.81
CA LEU A 394 -30.37 6.29 13.16
C LEU A 394 -29.93 6.04 14.62
N PRO A 395 -30.77 5.40 15.45
CA PRO A 395 -30.39 5.03 16.81
C PRO A 395 -29.22 4.03 16.79
N GLY A 396 -28.23 4.23 17.67
CA GLY A 396 -27.07 3.34 17.80
C GLY A 396 -25.97 3.93 18.67
N VAL A 397 -24.90 3.16 18.87
CA VAL A 397 -23.66 3.64 19.50
C VAL A 397 -22.70 4.06 18.40
N TYR A 398 -22.32 5.33 18.38
CA TYR A 398 -21.41 5.89 17.40
C TYR A 398 -20.12 6.35 18.08
N GLN A 399 -19.00 5.93 17.50
CA GLN A 399 -17.67 6.23 17.98
C GLN A 399 -16.85 6.80 16.83
N GLY A 400 -16.36 8.02 17.01
CA GLY A 400 -15.45 8.68 16.06
C GLY A 400 -14.10 8.94 16.70
N PHE A 401 -13.04 8.61 15.98
CA PHE A 401 -11.67 8.93 16.30
C PHE A 401 -11.21 10.14 15.49
N TRP A 402 -10.48 11.03 16.13
CA TRP A 402 -10.02 12.29 15.57
C TRP A 402 -8.51 12.38 15.72
N GLU A 403 -7.84 12.92 14.71
CA GLU A 403 -6.38 13.04 14.70
C GLU A 403 -5.96 14.42 14.22
N MET A 404 -4.75 14.83 14.61
CA MET A 404 -4.19 16.10 14.14
C MET A 404 -3.53 15.93 12.78
N HIS A 405 -3.57 16.98 11.96
CA HIS A 405 -2.86 17.07 10.71
C HIS A 405 -1.97 18.32 10.70
N THR A 406 -0.82 18.21 10.04
CA THR A 406 0.02 19.38 9.74
C THR A 406 -0.64 20.25 8.66
N GLY A 407 -0.12 21.46 8.43
CA GLY A 407 -0.55 22.29 7.29
C GLY A 407 -0.37 21.64 5.92
N ALA A 408 0.51 20.62 5.83
CA ALA A 408 0.71 19.82 4.63
C ALA A 408 -0.20 18.56 4.58
N GLY A 409 -1.16 18.44 5.51
CA GLY A 409 -2.13 17.34 5.56
C GLY A 409 -1.61 16.03 6.16
N ARG A 410 -0.39 16.01 6.72
CA ARG A 410 0.18 14.80 7.34
C ARG A 410 -0.45 14.54 8.69
N ALA A 411 -1.10 13.39 8.85
CA ALA A 411 -1.68 12.97 10.12
C ALA A 411 -0.62 12.71 11.19
N PHE A 412 -0.92 13.06 12.45
CA PHE A 412 -0.13 12.74 13.62
C PHE A 412 -1.01 12.78 14.88
N GLY A 413 -0.75 11.90 15.83
CA GLY A 413 -1.44 11.86 17.12
C GLY A 413 -2.93 11.50 16.99
N GLN A 414 -3.30 10.38 17.59
CA GLN A 414 -4.68 9.86 17.60
C GLN A 414 -5.20 9.74 19.03
#